data_AF-A0A1A3NTR0-F1
#
_entry.id   AF-A0A1A3NTR0-F1
#
_cell.length_a   1.000
_cell.length_b   1.000
_cell.length_c   1.000
_cell.angle_alpha   90.00
_cell.angle_beta   90.00
_cell.angle_gamma   90.00
#
_symmetry.space_group_name_H-M   'P 1'
#
loop_
_entity.id
_entity.type
_entity.pdbx_description
1 polymer ?
#
loop_
_entity_poly.entity_id
_entity_poly.type
_entity_poly.pdbx_seq_one_letter_code
_entity_poly.pdbx_strand_id
1 'polypeptide(L)'
;MTRISVSRRTIIGVVVFVAGYIASIVLYVNGGMGHRHQMSNGSGDGTKVTVDIEDIQSNTGVLVANIAVVPALALLDEQNGTLKDDLNVVASSVIQASKRTWPKASLPDVFRVSISLTGDVADWPFDRYETGPINVQLFSGTSQTPESVTVTLVDRLLGWEVDVARPGKGEPHAPYRLQLHRSHSTTAFAVLILGVLIALAGLAFFVAIQTVRNRRKFQPPMTTWYAAMLFAVMPLRDALPDSPPFGSWVDVTIVLWVIVVLTISLVLYISCWWRHLAPEYGDTSTQDRRA
;
A
#
# COMPACT_ATOMS: atom_id res chain seq x y z
N MET A 1 41.66 -1.38 28.55
CA MET A 1 40.18 -1.52 28.51
C MET A 1 39.55 -0.14 28.47
N THR A 2 39.25 0.36 27.27
CA THR A 2 38.57 1.64 27.04
C THR A 2 37.08 1.46 27.33
N ARG A 3 36.57 2.06 28.42
CA ARG A 3 35.13 2.14 28.67
C ARG A 3 34.51 3.02 27.58
N ILE A 4 33.78 2.39 26.66
CA ILE A 4 32.91 3.09 25.72
C ILE A 4 31.82 3.76 26.57
N SER A 5 31.99 5.04 26.89
CA SER A 5 30.94 5.83 27.53
C SER A 5 29.86 6.11 26.50
N VAL A 6 28.91 5.19 26.37
CA VAL A 6 27.75 5.39 25.50
C VAL A 6 26.95 6.56 26.07
N SER A 7 26.91 7.67 25.33
CA SER A 7 26.14 8.85 25.71
C SER A 7 24.67 8.48 25.89
N ARG A 8 24.00 9.04 26.91
CA ARG A 8 22.56 8.85 27.16
C ARG A 8 21.73 9.07 25.89
N ARG A 9 22.17 9.97 25.00
CA ARG A 9 21.53 10.25 23.71
C ARG A 9 21.66 9.11 22.71
N THR A 10 22.80 8.43 22.68
CA THR A 10 23.04 7.26 21.82
C THR A 10 22.20 6.07 22.30
N ILE A 11 22.08 5.88 23.62
CA ILE A 11 21.22 4.84 24.20
C ILE A 11 19.76 5.09 23.82
N ILE A 12 19.28 6.33 23.99
CA ILE A 12 17.91 6.70 23.61
C ILE A 12 17.66 6.45 22.12
N GLY A 13 18.60 6.83 21.25
CA GLY A 13 18.48 6.59 19.81
C GLY A 13 18.39 5.10 19.44
N VAL A 14 19.24 4.27 20.04
CA VAL A 14 19.21 2.81 19.82
C VAL A 14 17.93 2.20 20.37
N VAL A 15 17.46 2.64 21.54
CA VAL A 15 16.20 2.16 22.13
C VAL A 15 15.00 2.52 21.26
N VAL A 16 14.95 3.74 20.72
CA VAL A 16 13.88 4.15 19.79
C VAL A 16 13.92 3.33 18.51
N PHE A 17 15.11 3.09 17.96
CA PHE A 17 15.27 2.25 16.77
C PHE A 17 14.83 0.80 17.01
N VAL A 18 15.28 0.19 18.11
CA VAL A 18 14.92 -1.19 18.48
C VAL A 18 13.42 -1.28 18.80
N ALA A 19 12.86 -0.31 19.50
CA ALA A 19 11.42 -0.26 19.77
C ALA A 19 10.60 -0.10 18.48
N GLY A 20 11.03 0.76 17.55
CA GLY A 20 10.40 0.92 16.25
C GLY A 20 10.47 -0.37 15.41
N TYR A 21 11.61 -1.05 15.43
CA TYR A 21 11.80 -2.34 14.75
C TYR A 21 10.92 -3.44 15.34
N ILE A 22 10.87 -3.57 16.67
CA ILE A 22 10.00 -4.54 17.35
C ILE A 22 8.53 -4.22 17.09
N ALA A 23 8.12 -2.95 17.17
CA ALA A 23 6.75 -2.54 16.87
C ALA A 23 6.37 -2.86 15.42
N SER A 24 7.28 -2.65 14.47
CA SER A 24 7.11 -3.04 13.07
C SER A 24 6.87 -4.55 12.92
N ILE A 25 7.68 -5.39 13.57
CA ILE A 25 7.51 -6.85 13.52
C ILE A 25 6.19 -7.28 14.16
N VAL A 26 5.83 -6.71 15.32
CA VAL A 26 4.57 -7.05 16.02
C VAL A 26 3.36 -6.66 15.17
N LEU A 27 3.39 -5.49 14.53
CA LEU A 27 2.31 -5.06 13.62
C LEU A 27 2.24 -5.92 12.35
N TYR A 28 3.38 -6.41 11.86
CA TYR A 28 3.42 -7.34 10.72
C TYR A 28 2.85 -8.72 11.08
N VAL A 29 3.24 -9.27 12.23
CA VAL A 29 2.76 -10.58 12.69
C VAL A 29 1.26 -10.52 13.04
N ASN A 30 0.80 -9.43 13.65
CA ASN A 30 -0.59 -9.29 14.06
C ASN A 30 -1.55 -8.95 12.91
N GLY A 31 -1.09 -8.36 11.80
CA GLY A 31 -1.93 -8.08 10.63
C GLY A 31 -2.11 -9.27 9.68
N GLY A 32 -1.92 -10.50 10.17
CA GLY A 32 -2.49 -11.67 9.54
C GLY A 32 -1.66 -12.34 8.44
N MET A 33 -0.34 -12.13 8.33
CA MET A 33 0.58 -12.94 7.49
C MET A 33 0.10 -13.29 6.05
N GLY A 34 -0.80 -12.50 5.45
CA GLY A 34 -1.36 -12.77 4.11
C GLY A 34 -2.05 -14.13 3.95
N HIS A 35 -2.63 -14.70 5.02
CA HIS A 35 -3.32 -15.99 4.89
C HIS A 35 -4.61 -15.82 4.08
N ARG A 36 -4.93 -16.86 3.29
CA ARG A 36 -6.17 -16.93 2.50
C ARG A 36 -7.37 -16.82 3.44
N HIS A 37 -8.02 -15.65 3.46
CA HIS A 37 -9.23 -15.46 4.24
C HIS A 37 -10.42 -16.00 3.44
N GLN A 38 -10.91 -17.16 3.84
CA GLN A 38 -12.16 -17.72 3.31
C GLN A 38 -13.31 -17.06 4.06
N MET A 39 -13.88 -16.01 3.49
CA MET A 39 -14.81 -15.11 4.20
C MET A 39 -16.25 -15.63 4.26
N SER A 40 -16.59 -16.67 3.50
CA SER A 40 -17.95 -17.22 3.47
C SER A 40 -17.92 -18.70 3.12
N ASN A 41 -18.21 -19.57 4.09
CA ASN A 41 -18.67 -20.93 3.82
C ASN A 41 -20.19 -20.86 3.63
N GLY A 42 -20.68 -20.86 2.39
CA GLY A 42 -22.05 -21.31 2.21
C GLY A 42 -22.08 -22.82 2.35
N SER A 43 -22.70 -23.29 3.42
CA SER A 43 -23.05 -24.70 3.61
C SER A 43 -24.32 -24.98 2.83
N GLY A 44 -24.20 -25.33 1.55
CA GLY A 44 -25.31 -25.74 0.72
C GLY A 44 -24.84 -26.71 -0.37
N ASP A 45 -25.70 -27.67 -0.70
CA ASP A 45 -25.51 -28.64 -1.79
C ASP A 45 -25.75 -28.04 -3.20
N GLY A 46 -25.98 -26.72 -3.26
CA GLY A 46 -26.20 -25.97 -4.50
C GLY A 46 -24.92 -25.56 -5.21
N THR A 47 -25.07 -24.91 -6.36
CA THR A 47 -23.95 -24.39 -7.17
C THR A 47 -23.10 -23.42 -6.35
N LYS A 48 -21.79 -23.70 -6.28
CA LYS A 48 -20.80 -22.88 -5.56
C LYS A 48 -20.12 -21.93 -6.52
N VAL A 49 -20.24 -20.63 -6.28
CA VAL A 49 -19.49 -19.61 -7.01
C VAL A 49 -18.39 -19.11 -6.11
N THR A 50 -17.14 -19.34 -6.52
CA THR A 50 -15.96 -18.82 -5.84
C THR A 50 -15.48 -17.58 -6.57
N VAL A 51 -15.42 -16.46 -5.84
CA VAL A 51 -14.82 -15.22 -6.34
C VAL A 51 -13.44 -15.12 -5.70
N ASP A 52 -12.40 -15.25 -6.51
CA ASP A 52 -10.99 -15.13 -6.09
C ASP A 52 -10.48 -13.75 -6.47
N ILE A 53 -10.23 -12.89 -5.48
CA ILE A 53 -9.72 -11.55 -5.72
C ILE A 53 -8.22 -11.64 -6.03
N GLU A 54 -7.84 -11.18 -7.21
CA GLU A 54 -6.49 -11.33 -7.74
C GLU A 54 -5.63 -10.08 -7.50
N ASP A 55 -6.18 -8.91 -7.84
CA ASP A 55 -5.43 -7.66 -7.88
C ASP A 55 -6.35 -6.45 -7.67
N ILE A 56 -5.80 -5.37 -7.12
CA ILE A 56 -6.48 -4.09 -6.94
C ILE A 56 -5.65 -2.97 -7.55
N GLN A 57 -6.23 -2.30 -8.53
CA GLN A 57 -5.67 -1.13 -9.17
C GLN A 57 -6.28 0.12 -8.56
N SER A 58 -5.72 0.54 -7.42
CA SER A 58 -6.20 1.71 -6.65
C SER A 58 -6.16 3.03 -7.45
N ASN A 59 -5.24 3.13 -8.41
CA ASN A 59 -5.07 4.30 -9.29
C ASN A 59 -6.18 4.43 -10.35
N THR A 60 -6.72 3.31 -10.84
CA THR A 60 -7.78 3.28 -11.85
C THR A 60 -9.15 2.95 -11.25
N GLY A 61 -9.21 2.60 -9.96
CA GLY A 61 -10.44 2.19 -9.28
C GLY A 61 -10.97 0.87 -9.81
N VAL A 62 -10.09 -0.09 -10.09
CA VAL A 62 -10.48 -1.40 -10.64
C VAL A 62 -10.07 -2.53 -9.70
N LEU A 63 -11.04 -3.37 -9.33
CA LEU A 63 -10.80 -4.64 -8.65
C LEU A 63 -10.84 -5.76 -9.68
N VAL A 64 -9.79 -6.57 -9.72
CA VAL A 64 -9.68 -7.70 -10.64
C VAL A 64 -9.94 -8.98 -9.87
N ALA A 65 -10.95 -9.74 -10.29
CA ALA A 65 -11.32 -11.00 -9.67
C ALA A 65 -11.50 -12.10 -10.72
N ASN A 66 -11.23 -13.33 -10.31
CA ASN A 66 -11.49 -14.53 -11.09
C ASN A 66 -12.71 -15.24 -10.51
N ILE A 67 -13.70 -15.53 -11.35
CA ILE A 67 -14.91 -16.24 -10.94
C ILE A 67 -14.80 -17.69 -11.39
N ALA A 68 -14.81 -18.60 -10.43
CA ALA A 68 -14.90 -20.04 -10.65
C ALA A 68 -16.28 -20.53 -10.23
N VAL A 69 -16.96 -21.25 -11.12
CA VAL A 69 -18.29 -21.81 -10.85
C VAL A 69 -18.16 -23.33 -10.77
N VAL A 70 -18.55 -23.89 -9.63
CA VAL A 70 -18.63 -25.34 -9.41
C VAL A 70 -20.12 -25.71 -9.34
N PRO A 71 -20.68 -26.29 -10.42
CA PRO A 71 -22.10 -26.65 -10.48
C PRO A 71 -22.49 -27.68 -9.41
N ALA A 72 -23.75 -27.63 -8.97
CA ALA A 72 -24.30 -28.69 -8.12
C ALA A 72 -24.30 -30.05 -8.84
N LEU A 73 -24.15 -31.14 -8.10
CA LEU A 73 -24.23 -32.52 -8.62
C LEU A 73 -25.56 -32.76 -9.39
N ALA A 74 -26.65 -32.10 -9.01
CA ALA A 74 -27.93 -32.20 -9.70
C ALA A 74 -27.88 -31.70 -11.16
N LEU A 75 -27.04 -30.70 -11.45
CA LEU A 75 -26.86 -30.08 -12.77
C LEU A 75 -25.82 -30.78 -13.64
N LEU A 76 -25.11 -31.76 -13.08
CA LEU A 76 -24.08 -32.53 -13.77
C LEU A 76 -24.64 -33.89 -14.19
N ASP A 77 -24.26 -34.33 -15.39
CA ASP A 77 -24.55 -35.67 -15.88
C ASP A 77 -23.61 -36.69 -15.19
N GLU A 78 -24.21 -37.77 -14.65
CA GLU A 78 -23.56 -38.73 -13.76
C GLU A 78 -22.45 -39.53 -14.46
N GLN A 79 -22.49 -39.64 -15.80
CA GLN A 79 -21.52 -40.43 -16.55
C GLN A 79 -20.27 -39.67 -17.00
N ASN A 80 -20.39 -38.37 -17.25
CA ASN A 80 -19.34 -37.56 -17.89
C ASN A 80 -18.98 -36.31 -17.07
N GLY A 81 -19.72 -35.99 -16.00
CA GLY A 81 -19.48 -34.82 -15.15
C GLY A 81 -19.68 -33.49 -15.87
N THR A 82 -20.43 -33.46 -16.97
CA THR A 82 -20.69 -32.25 -17.77
C THR A 82 -22.07 -31.66 -17.48
N LEU A 83 -22.29 -30.40 -17.84
CA LEU A 83 -23.58 -29.71 -17.60
C LEU A 83 -24.75 -30.36 -18.36
N LYS A 84 -25.86 -30.65 -17.66
CA LYS A 84 -27.10 -31.18 -18.23
C LYS A 84 -27.85 -30.16 -19.11
N ASP A 85 -27.75 -28.87 -18.77
CA ASP A 85 -28.42 -27.75 -19.42
C ASP A 85 -27.48 -26.54 -19.52
N ASP A 86 -27.85 -25.54 -20.33
CA ASP A 86 -27.09 -24.30 -20.47
C ASP A 86 -27.07 -23.52 -19.14
N LEU A 87 -25.89 -23.04 -18.75
CA LEU A 87 -25.68 -22.27 -17.53
C LEU A 87 -25.30 -20.83 -17.86
N ASN A 88 -26.01 -19.87 -17.29
CA ASN A 88 -25.74 -18.44 -17.47
C ASN A 88 -25.43 -17.78 -16.13
N VAL A 89 -24.27 -17.15 -16.02
CA VAL A 89 -23.92 -16.27 -14.89
C VAL A 89 -24.01 -14.82 -15.36
N VAL A 90 -24.81 -14.04 -14.65
CA VAL A 90 -24.86 -12.59 -14.80
C VAL A 90 -24.32 -11.97 -13.52
N ALA A 91 -23.13 -11.37 -13.64
CA ALA A 91 -22.54 -10.56 -12.58
C ALA A 91 -22.91 -9.09 -12.82
N SER A 92 -23.50 -8.46 -11.81
CA SER A 92 -23.79 -7.03 -11.80
C SER A 92 -22.61 -6.24 -11.23
N SER A 93 -22.48 -4.97 -11.59
CA SER A 93 -21.42 -4.05 -11.10
C SER A 93 -20.00 -4.30 -11.65
N VAL A 94 -19.89 -5.01 -12.77
CA VAL A 94 -18.66 -5.22 -13.54
C VAL A 94 -18.52 -4.11 -14.60
N ILE A 95 -17.31 -3.58 -14.80
CA ILE A 95 -17.00 -2.49 -15.75
C ILE A 95 -17.41 -2.86 -17.18
N GLN A 96 -17.34 -4.14 -17.53
CA GLN A 96 -17.99 -4.72 -18.70
C GLN A 96 -19.09 -5.68 -18.27
N ALA A 97 -20.30 -5.47 -18.82
CA ALA A 97 -21.42 -6.39 -18.67
C ALA A 97 -20.99 -7.80 -19.09
N SER A 98 -20.75 -8.68 -18.11
CA SER A 98 -20.23 -10.01 -18.33
C SER A 98 -21.36 -11.00 -18.10
N LYS A 99 -22.13 -11.27 -19.15
CA LYS A 99 -22.94 -12.48 -19.25
C LYS A 99 -22.01 -13.59 -19.75
N ARG A 100 -21.65 -14.53 -18.88
CA ARG A 100 -20.91 -15.72 -19.28
C ARG A 100 -21.90 -16.87 -19.43
N THR A 101 -21.90 -17.48 -20.61
CA THR A 101 -22.77 -18.62 -20.95
C THR A 101 -21.90 -19.83 -21.21
N TRP A 102 -22.22 -20.94 -20.55
CA TRP A 102 -21.66 -22.25 -20.85
C TRP A 102 -22.74 -23.13 -21.48
N PRO A 103 -22.50 -23.66 -22.69
CA PRO A 103 -23.46 -24.54 -23.35
C PRO A 103 -23.55 -25.89 -22.65
N LYS A 104 -24.66 -26.61 -22.86
CA LYS A 104 -24.84 -28.01 -22.47
C LYS A 104 -23.65 -28.89 -22.89
N ALA A 105 -23.34 -29.87 -22.05
CA ALA A 105 -22.21 -30.79 -22.20
C ALA A 105 -20.81 -30.13 -22.16
N SER A 106 -20.70 -28.91 -21.63
CA SER A 106 -19.42 -28.25 -21.35
C SER A 106 -19.11 -28.18 -19.85
N LEU A 107 -17.83 -27.95 -19.52
CA LEU A 107 -17.36 -27.69 -18.16
C LEU A 107 -17.24 -26.18 -17.96
N PRO A 108 -17.69 -25.64 -16.81
CA PRO A 108 -17.43 -24.25 -16.47
C PRO A 108 -15.93 -23.96 -16.41
N ASP A 109 -15.54 -22.83 -16.99
CA ASP A 109 -14.17 -22.32 -16.99
C ASP A 109 -14.08 -21.09 -16.10
N VAL A 110 -12.90 -20.82 -15.56
CA VAL A 110 -12.63 -19.63 -14.75
C VAL A 110 -12.54 -18.43 -15.69
N PHE A 111 -13.23 -17.35 -15.37
CA PHE A 111 -13.17 -16.12 -16.17
C PHE A 111 -12.87 -14.91 -15.30
N ARG A 112 -12.07 -14.00 -15.88
CA ARG A 112 -11.65 -12.76 -15.22
C ARG A 112 -12.72 -11.69 -15.38
N VAL A 113 -13.01 -10.99 -14.31
CA VAL A 113 -13.91 -9.84 -14.28
C VAL A 113 -13.23 -8.62 -13.67
N SER A 114 -13.56 -7.45 -14.20
CA SER A 114 -13.07 -6.16 -13.70
C SER A 114 -14.23 -5.42 -13.03
N ILE A 115 -14.20 -5.30 -11.71
CA ILE A 115 -15.24 -4.67 -10.90
C ILE A 115 -14.85 -3.22 -10.63
N SER A 116 -15.82 -2.30 -10.74
CA SER A 116 -15.59 -0.89 -10.44
C SER A 116 -15.49 -0.68 -8.92
N LEU A 117 -14.45 0.04 -8.49
CA LEU A 117 -14.24 0.49 -7.13
C LEU A 117 -14.50 1.99 -7.03
N THR A 118 -15.17 2.39 -5.96
CA THR A 118 -15.32 3.78 -5.56
C THR A 118 -14.48 4.01 -4.33
N GLY A 119 -13.55 4.96 -4.39
CA GLY A 119 -12.67 5.34 -3.29
C GLY A 119 -11.72 6.43 -3.74
N ASP A 120 -11.07 7.08 -2.78
CA ASP A 120 -10.08 8.12 -3.05
C ASP A 120 -8.68 7.62 -2.69
N VAL A 121 -7.83 7.50 -3.71
CA VAL A 121 -6.41 7.13 -3.56
C VAL A 121 -5.58 8.27 -2.96
N ALA A 122 -6.10 9.50 -2.97
CA ALA A 122 -5.42 10.65 -2.37
C ALA A 122 -5.23 10.48 -0.85
N ASP A 123 -6.12 9.75 -0.17
CA ASP A 123 -6.08 9.53 1.29
C ASP A 123 -5.13 8.40 1.74
N TRP A 124 -4.31 7.87 0.81
CA TRP A 124 -3.29 6.88 1.12
C TRP A 124 -2.42 7.30 2.32
N PRO A 125 -2.08 6.41 3.28
CA PRO A 125 -2.33 4.96 3.32
C PRO A 125 -3.61 4.57 4.09
N PHE A 126 -4.50 5.52 4.35
CA PHE A 126 -5.77 5.30 5.05
C PHE A 126 -6.95 5.27 4.07
N ASP A 127 -6.63 5.04 2.80
CA ASP A 127 -7.55 4.89 1.68
C ASP A 127 -8.53 3.74 1.91
N ARG A 128 -9.80 3.99 1.56
CA ARG A 128 -10.89 3.03 1.63
C ARG A 128 -11.60 2.96 0.30
N TYR A 129 -11.93 1.74 -0.12
CA TYR A 129 -12.61 1.47 -1.37
C TYR A 129 -13.85 0.63 -1.13
N GLU A 130 -14.90 0.91 -1.87
CA GLU A 130 -16.12 0.12 -1.89
C GLU A 130 -16.46 -0.31 -3.32
N THR A 131 -16.95 -1.54 -3.48
CA THR A 131 -17.58 -1.93 -4.74
C THR A 131 -19.01 -1.39 -4.81
N GLY A 132 -19.54 -1.24 -6.02
CA GLY A 132 -20.99 -1.16 -6.21
C GLY A 132 -21.72 -2.42 -5.69
N PRO A 133 -23.07 -2.41 -5.61
CA PRO A 133 -23.83 -3.59 -5.22
C PRO A 133 -23.63 -4.72 -6.23
N ILE A 134 -22.94 -5.78 -5.81
CA ILE A 134 -22.68 -6.97 -6.60
C ILE A 134 -23.85 -7.94 -6.43
N ASN A 135 -24.60 -8.15 -7.50
CA ASN A 135 -25.59 -9.21 -7.60
C ASN A 135 -25.03 -10.30 -8.51
N VAL A 136 -24.93 -11.52 -7.98
CA VAL A 136 -24.60 -12.72 -8.76
C VAL A 136 -25.88 -13.51 -8.90
N GLN A 137 -26.42 -13.57 -10.12
CA GLN A 137 -27.57 -14.41 -10.43
C GLN A 137 -27.15 -15.52 -11.38
N LEU A 138 -27.53 -16.74 -11.03
CA LEU A 138 -27.30 -17.93 -11.83
C LEU A 138 -28.63 -18.38 -12.42
N PHE A 139 -28.64 -18.55 -13.72
CA PHE A 139 -29.80 -19.01 -14.46
C PHE A 139 -29.47 -20.33 -15.14
N SER A 140 -30.33 -21.33 -14.95
CA SER A 140 -30.23 -22.63 -15.62
C SER A 140 -31.33 -22.79 -16.68
N GLY A 141 -30.96 -23.38 -17.81
CA GLY A 141 -31.87 -23.73 -18.89
C GLY A 141 -32.42 -22.52 -19.68
N THR A 142 -33.29 -22.82 -20.65
CA THR A 142 -33.94 -21.81 -21.53
C THR A 142 -34.96 -20.95 -20.80
N SER A 143 -35.47 -21.40 -19.65
CA SER A 143 -36.47 -20.71 -18.84
C SER A 143 -35.89 -19.71 -17.83
N GLN A 144 -34.56 -19.56 -17.78
CA GLN A 144 -33.86 -18.67 -16.83
C GLN A 144 -34.37 -18.83 -15.39
N THR A 145 -34.43 -20.06 -14.88
CA THR A 145 -34.85 -20.28 -13.49
C THR A 145 -33.73 -19.79 -12.55
N PRO A 146 -34.01 -18.88 -11.60
CA PRO A 146 -33.03 -18.44 -10.62
C PRO A 146 -32.64 -19.60 -9.70
N GLU A 147 -31.37 -19.97 -9.68
CA GLU A 147 -30.86 -21.01 -8.78
C GLU A 147 -30.21 -20.38 -7.54
N SER A 148 -30.35 -21.03 -6.37
CA SER A 148 -29.73 -20.56 -5.13
C SER A 148 -28.22 -20.76 -5.18
N VAL A 149 -27.48 -19.65 -5.26
CA VAL A 149 -26.01 -19.65 -5.35
C VAL A 149 -25.39 -19.47 -3.97
N THR A 150 -24.44 -20.34 -3.65
CA THR A 150 -23.51 -20.10 -2.54
C THR A 150 -22.30 -19.33 -3.06
N VAL A 151 -22.13 -18.08 -2.60
CA VAL A 151 -20.94 -17.27 -2.92
C VAL A 151 -19.87 -17.46 -1.84
N THR A 152 -18.71 -17.96 -2.25
CA THR A 152 -17.49 -18.05 -1.45
C THR A 152 -16.53 -16.98 -1.93
N LEU A 153 -16.16 -16.04 -1.06
CA LEU A 153 -15.14 -15.05 -1.37
C LEU A 153 -13.80 -15.53 -0.82
N VAL A 154 -12.81 -15.51 -1.70
CA VAL A 154 -11.43 -15.82 -1.42
C VAL A 154 -10.62 -14.59 -1.77
N ASP A 155 -9.80 -14.14 -0.83
CA ASP A 155 -8.86 -13.06 -1.08
C ASP A 155 -7.42 -13.58 -1.10
N ARG A 156 -6.63 -13.04 -2.03
CA ARG A 156 -5.18 -13.26 -2.15
C ARG A 156 -4.40 -11.95 -2.22
N LEU A 157 -5.06 -10.82 -1.98
CA LEU A 157 -4.45 -9.50 -1.96
C LEU A 157 -3.48 -9.41 -0.77
N LEU A 158 -2.19 -9.29 -1.08
CA LEU A 158 -1.18 -9.05 -0.07
C LEU A 158 -1.29 -7.60 0.42
N GLY A 159 -1.42 -7.45 1.74
CA GLY A 159 -1.39 -6.12 2.36
C GLY A 159 -2.72 -5.35 2.29
N TRP A 160 -3.80 -6.02 1.90
CA TRP A 160 -5.17 -5.51 1.95
C TRP A 160 -6.00 -6.35 2.91
N GLU A 161 -7.06 -5.74 3.40
CA GLU A 161 -8.10 -6.39 4.19
C GLU A 161 -9.44 -6.11 3.51
N VAL A 162 -10.23 -7.17 3.35
CA VAL A 162 -11.48 -7.16 2.60
C VAL A 162 -12.60 -7.52 3.55
N ASP A 163 -13.53 -6.59 3.72
CA ASP A 163 -14.74 -6.77 4.49
C ASP A 163 -15.94 -6.99 3.56
N VAL A 164 -16.79 -7.95 3.89
CA VAL A 164 -18.02 -8.24 3.13
C VAL A 164 -19.22 -7.67 3.87
N ALA A 165 -19.73 -6.54 3.37
CA ALA A 165 -21.00 -5.99 3.80
C ALA A 165 -22.16 -6.61 3.01
N ARG A 166 -23.22 -7.02 3.71
CA ARG A 166 -24.51 -7.39 3.10
C ARG A 166 -25.57 -6.36 3.50
N PRO A 167 -25.71 -5.25 2.74
CA PRO A 167 -26.85 -4.35 2.93
C PRO A 167 -28.16 -5.12 2.68
N GLY A 168 -29.06 -5.15 3.66
CA GLY A 168 -30.34 -5.89 3.54
C GLY A 168 -30.33 -7.33 4.07
N LYS A 169 -29.55 -7.64 5.12
CA LYS A 169 -29.63 -8.92 5.87
C LYS A 169 -31.10 -9.27 6.19
N GLY A 170 -31.67 -10.24 5.47
CA GLY A 170 -33.07 -10.66 5.61
C GLY A 170 -33.80 -10.87 4.27
N GLU A 171 -33.30 -10.29 3.18
CA GLU A 171 -33.87 -10.51 1.84
C GLU A 171 -33.21 -11.70 1.12
N PRO A 172 -33.98 -12.54 0.39
CA PRO A 172 -33.44 -13.75 -0.27
C PRO A 172 -32.37 -13.49 -1.35
N HIS A 173 -32.23 -12.25 -1.83
CA HIS A 173 -31.31 -11.84 -2.90
C HIS A 173 -30.56 -10.53 -2.58
N ALA A 174 -30.25 -10.30 -1.30
CA ALA A 174 -29.57 -9.07 -0.88
C ALA A 174 -28.21 -8.91 -1.60
N PRO A 175 -27.90 -7.71 -2.15
CA PRO A 175 -26.65 -7.49 -2.86
C PRO A 175 -25.45 -7.58 -1.91
N TYR A 176 -24.32 -8.06 -2.44
CA TYR A 176 -23.04 -8.04 -1.74
C TYR A 176 -22.32 -6.72 -2.00
N ARG A 177 -21.67 -6.16 -0.99
CA ARG A 177 -20.75 -5.04 -1.13
C ARG A 177 -19.42 -5.40 -0.49
N LEU A 178 -18.34 -5.26 -1.24
CA LEU A 178 -16.99 -5.43 -0.72
C LEU A 178 -16.48 -4.06 -0.28
N GLN A 179 -15.90 -4.00 0.91
CA GLN A 179 -15.15 -2.87 1.41
C GLN A 179 -13.70 -3.31 1.51
N LEU A 180 -12.79 -2.56 0.89
CA LEU A 180 -11.37 -2.86 0.87
C LEU A 180 -10.62 -1.72 1.53
N HIS A 181 -9.69 -2.05 2.41
CA HIS A 181 -8.76 -1.10 3.01
C HIS A 181 -7.38 -1.71 3.18
N ARG A 182 -6.38 -0.84 3.38
CA ARG A 182 -5.02 -1.30 3.65
C ARG A 182 -4.97 -2.11 4.94
N SER A 183 -4.22 -3.21 4.93
CA SER A 183 -3.98 -3.99 6.15
C SER A 183 -3.18 -3.15 7.14
N HIS A 184 -3.40 -3.40 8.44
CA HIS A 184 -2.65 -2.72 9.50
C HIS A 184 -1.13 -2.89 9.36
N SER A 185 -0.66 -4.03 8.85
CA SER A 185 0.76 -4.27 8.59
C SER A 185 1.32 -3.40 7.48
N THR A 186 0.58 -3.23 6.38
CA THR A 186 0.97 -2.36 5.25
C THR A 186 1.07 -0.90 5.70
N THR A 187 0.06 -0.42 6.43
CA THR A 187 0.06 0.94 6.97
C THR A 187 1.22 1.14 7.95
N ALA A 188 1.52 0.17 8.81
CA ALA A 188 2.66 0.24 9.73
C ALA A 188 4.01 0.32 8.99
N PHE A 189 4.18 -0.50 7.94
CA PHE A 189 5.38 -0.47 7.11
C PHE A 189 5.56 0.87 6.38
N ALA A 190 4.46 1.42 5.83
CA ALA A 190 4.44 2.76 5.25
C ALA A 190 4.88 3.84 6.24
N VAL A 191 4.28 3.85 7.44
CA VAL A 191 4.62 4.80 8.52
C VAL A 191 6.09 4.68 8.93
N LEU A 192 6.66 3.47 8.93
CA LEU A 192 8.08 3.27 9.24
C LEU A 192 8.98 3.90 8.19
N ILE A 193 8.72 3.71 6.89
CA ILE A 193 9.49 4.35 5.81
C ILE A 193 9.39 5.88 5.91
N LEU A 194 8.18 6.41 6.14
CA LEU A 194 7.98 7.85 6.34
C LEU A 194 8.73 8.38 7.57
N GLY A 195 8.75 7.60 8.65
CA GLY A 195 9.54 7.89 9.84
C GLY A 195 11.04 7.95 9.54
N VAL A 196 11.55 7.05 8.70
CA VAL A 196 12.95 7.10 8.22
C VAL A 196 13.22 8.37 7.43
N LEU A 197 12.34 8.76 6.51
CA LEU A 197 12.48 10.01 5.74
C LEU A 197 12.53 11.24 6.65
N ILE A 198 11.61 11.33 7.62
CA ILE A 198 11.56 12.41 8.61
C ILE A 198 12.83 12.41 9.46
N ALA A 199 13.30 11.23 9.90
CA ALA A 199 14.52 11.12 10.70
C ALA A 199 15.76 11.58 9.91
N LEU A 200 15.88 11.21 8.63
CA LEU A 200 16.98 11.66 7.76
C LEU A 200 16.98 13.18 7.62
N ALA A 201 15.81 13.79 7.35
CA ALA A 201 15.67 15.25 7.30
C ALA A 201 16.00 15.93 8.64
N GLY A 202 15.53 15.36 9.75
CA GLY A 202 15.81 15.87 11.09
C GLY A 202 17.30 15.79 11.45
N LEU A 203 17.97 14.70 11.11
CA LEU A 203 19.42 14.53 11.31
C LEU A 203 20.21 15.54 10.47
N ALA A 204 19.87 15.66 9.19
CA ALA A 204 20.45 16.64 8.28
C ALA A 204 20.32 18.06 8.85
N PHE A 205 19.11 18.45 9.28
CA PHE A 205 18.87 19.76 9.86
C PHE A 205 19.62 19.98 11.18
N PHE A 206 19.67 18.97 12.03
CA PHE A 206 20.42 19.03 13.28
C PHE A 206 21.92 19.23 13.04
N VAL A 207 22.52 18.50 12.09
CA VAL A 207 23.93 18.65 11.71
C VAL A 207 24.19 20.04 11.13
N ALA A 208 23.29 20.55 10.28
CA ALA A 208 23.39 21.89 9.73
C ALA A 208 23.41 22.96 10.84
N ILE A 209 22.50 22.89 11.81
CA ILE A 209 22.44 23.82 12.95
C ILE A 209 23.71 23.77 13.81
N GLN A 210 24.23 22.57 14.08
CA GLN A 210 25.46 22.45 14.90
C GLN A 210 26.67 23.04 14.18
N THR A 211 26.73 22.92 12.86
CA THR A 211 27.75 23.57 12.03
C THR A 211 27.61 25.09 12.08
N VAL A 212 26.40 25.63 11.95
CA VAL A 212 26.11 27.08 12.05
C VAL A 212 26.54 27.65 13.40
N ARG A 213 26.36 26.89 14.48
CA ARG A 213 26.74 27.26 15.86
C ARG A 213 28.24 27.14 16.17
N ASN A 214 29.10 26.92 15.17
CA ASN A 214 30.54 26.73 15.31
C ASN A 214 30.95 25.62 16.30
N ARG A 215 30.06 24.66 16.58
CA ARG A 215 30.33 23.55 17.49
C ARG A 215 31.11 22.42 16.81
N ARG A 216 31.12 22.40 15.47
CA ARG A 216 31.81 21.41 14.62
C ARG A 216 32.44 22.14 13.43
N LYS A 217 33.62 21.69 12.99
CA LYS A 217 34.33 22.24 11.82
C LYS A 217 33.60 21.84 10.53
N PHE A 218 33.57 22.75 9.56
CA PHE A 218 33.09 22.46 8.21
C PHE A 218 33.96 21.37 7.55
N GLN A 219 33.30 20.41 6.92
CA GLN A 219 33.92 19.34 6.14
C GLN A 219 33.30 19.33 4.74
N PRO A 220 34.08 19.58 3.66
CA PRO A 220 33.57 19.54 2.29
C PRO A 220 32.81 18.24 1.91
N PRO A 221 33.21 17.03 2.38
CA PRO A 221 32.48 15.79 2.10
C PRO A 221 31.04 15.75 2.63
N MET A 222 30.64 16.63 3.56
CA MET A 222 29.27 16.62 4.08
C MET A 222 28.28 17.22 3.06
N THR A 223 28.73 18.09 2.16
CA THR A 223 27.87 18.67 1.11
C THR A 223 27.37 17.57 0.17
N THR A 224 28.24 16.62 -0.19
CA THR A 224 27.84 15.48 -1.03
C THR A 224 26.89 14.53 -0.30
N TRP A 225 27.02 14.39 1.02
CA TRP A 225 26.07 13.61 1.84
C TRP A 225 24.65 14.22 1.85
N TYR A 226 24.52 15.54 2.02
CA TYR A 226 23.22 16.21 1.90
C TYR A 226 22.61 16.06 0.51
N ALA A 227 23.41 16.20 -0.55
CA ALA A 227 22.96 15.98 -1.92
C ALA A 227 22.48 14.54 -2.13
N ALA A 228 23.22 13.55 -1.63
CA ALA A 228 22.82 12.15 -1.69
C ALA A 228 21.48 11.89 -0.96
N MET A 229 21.26 12.51 0.20
CA MET A 229 19.99 12.42 0.91
C MET A 229 18.82 12.98 0.10
N LEU A 230 19.00 14.13 -0.56
CA LEU A 230 17.98 14.72 -1.44
C LEU A 230 17.61 13.77 -2.59
N PHE A 231 18.60 13.15 -3.23
CA PHE A 231 18.35 12.18 -4.30
C PHE A 231 17.75 10.86 -3.79
N ALA A 232 18.04 10.47 -2.54
CA ALA A 232 17.50 9.25 -1.94
C ALA A 232 16.01 9.35 -1.56
N VAL A 233 15.46 10.56 -1.43
CA VAL A 233 14.03 10.74 -1.05
C VAL A 233 13.10 10.08 -2.05
N MET A 234 13.34 10.25 -3.36
CA MET A 234 12.45 9.74 -4.41
C MET A 234 12.39 8.21 -4.43
N PRO A 235 13.52 7.47 -4.50
CA PRO A 235 13.50 6.01 -4.40
C PRO A 235 12.82 5.48 -3.12
N LEU A 236 13.03 6.14 -1.98
CA LEU A 236 12.39 5.76 -0.71
C LEU A 236 10.87 5.98 -0.73
N ARG A 237 10.42 7.07 -1.35
CA ARG A 237 8.99 7.36 -1.55
C ARG A 237 8.36 6.36 -2.51
N ASP A 238 9.05 5.96 -3.57
CA ASP A 238 8.54 4.99 -4.53
C ASP A 238 8.56 3.56 -3.98
N ALA A 239 9.35 3.29 -2.94
CA ALA A 239 9.34 2.02 -2.20
C ALA A 239 8.16 1.88 -1.21
N LEU A 240 7.27 2.89 -1.12
CA LEU A 240 6.03 2.77 -0.36
C LEU A 240 5.11 1.72 -1.00
N PRO A 241 4.30 1.00 -0.20
CA PRO A 241 3.37 -0.01 -0.71
C PRO A 241 2.47 0.52 -1.82
N ASP A 242 2.41 -0.22 -2.93
CA ASP A 242 1.69 0.10 -4.17
C ASP A 242 2.04 1.45 -4.80
N SER A 243 3.16 2.08 -4.40
CA SER A 243 3.71 3.33 -4.92
C SER A 243 2.62 4.36 -5.22
N PRO A 244 2.04 5.04 -4.20
CA PRO A 244 0.88 5.88 -4.38
C PRO A 244 1.08 6.93 -5.48
N PRO A 245 0.02 7.36 -6.18
CA PRO A 245 0.13 8.38 -7.21
C PRO A 245 0.67 9.69 -6.63
N PHE A 246 1.43 10.43 -7.44
CA PHE A 246 1.93 11.74 -7.04
C PHE A 246 0.77 12.68 -6.69
N GLY A 247 0.89 13.36 -5.56
CA GLY A 247 -0.16 14.23 -5.04
C GLY A 247 -1.06 13.56 -4.00
N SER A 248 -0.73 12.33 -3.59
CA SER A 248 -1.29 11.73 -2.38
C SER A 248 -1.08 12.62 -1.15
N TRP A 249 -1.94 12.48 -0.15
CA TRP A 249 -1.90 13.25 1.10
C TRP A 249 -0.52 13.19 1.77
N VAL A 250 0.12 12.02 1.77
CA VAL A 250 1.48 11.83 2.31
C VAL A 250 2.54 12.62 1.55
N ASP A 251 2.44 12.72 0.23
CA ASP A 251 3.40 13.49 -0.56
C ASP A 251 3.37 14.97 -0.16
N VAL A 252 2.17 15.52 0.03
CA VAL A 252 1.97 16.94 0.37
C VAL A 252 2.33 17.22 1.83
N THR A 253 1.96 16.34 2.75
CA THR A 253 2.11 16.58 4.20
C THR A 253 3.47 16.18 4.75
N ILE A 254 4.15 15.20 4.14
CA ILE A 254 5.42 14.66 4.67
C ILE A 254 6.55 14.81 3.65
N VAL A 255 6.42 14.21 2.46
CA VAL A 255 7.54 14.10 1.51
C VAL A 255 8.03 15.48 1.05
N LEU A 256 7.10 16.38 0.72
CA LEU A 256 7.41 17.77 0.36
C LEU A 256 8.20 18.46 1.47
N TRP A 257 7.77 18.33 2.72
CA TRP A 257 8.43 18.95 3.86
C TRP A 257 9.80 18.35 4.16
N VAL A 258 9.97 17.04 3.96
CA VAL A 258 11.27 16.37 4.03
C VAL A 258 12.24 16.99 3.01
N ILE A 259 11.81 17.19 1.77
CA ILE A 259 12.64 17.83 0.72
C ILE A 259 12.96 19.28 1.09
N VAL A 260 11.98 20.05 1.55
CA VAL A 260 12.17 21.45 1.98
C VAL A 260 13.19 21.53 3.12
N VAL A 261 13.05 20.71 4.15
CA VAL A 261 13.98 20.69 5.29
C VAL A 261 15.39 20.28 4.87
N LEU A 262 15.53 19.26 4.02
CA LEU A 262 16.83 18.87 3.46
C LEU A 262 17.46 19.99 2.64
N THR A 263 16.67 20.69 1.83
CA THR A 263 17.13 21.83 1.02
C THR A 263 17.59 22.98 1.91
N ILE A 264 16.80 23.36 2.93
CA ILE A 264 17.19 24.39 3.91
C ILE A 264 18.48 23.97 4.63
N SER A 265 18.61 22.70 5.02
CA SER A 265 19.80 22.17 5.69
C SER A 265 21.05 22.31 4.82
N LEU A 266 20.93 21.97 3.53
CA LEU A 266 22.00 22.13 2.56
C LEU A 266 22.38 23.60 2.36
N VAL A 267 21.40 24.49 2.20
CA VAL A 267 21.64 25.94 2.07
C VAL A 267 22.35 26.48 3.30
N LEU A 268 21.86 26.19 4.51
CA LEU A 268 22.50 26.61 5.76
C LEU A 268 23.95 26.12 5.87
N TYR A 269 24.21 24.89 5.46
CA TYR A 269 25.54 24.30 5.45
C TYR A 269 26.48 25.01 4.47
N ILE A 270 26.01 25.32 3.25
CA ILE A 270 26.76 26.07 2.24
C ILE A 270 26.98 27.53 2.68
N SER A 271 26.01 28.19 3.30
CA SER A 271 26.19 29.54 3.83
C SER A 271 27.28 29.60 4.90
N CYS A 272 27.40 28.55 5.72
CA CYS A 272 28.50 28.45 6.69
C CYS A 272 29.86 28.30 6.02
N TRP A 273 29.94 27.58 4.91
CA TRP A 273 31.16 27.50 4.11
C TRP A 273 31.59 28.88 3.62
N TRP A 274 30.65 29.63 3.03
CA TRP A 274 30.91 30.99 2.56
C TRP A 274 31.41 31.91 3.68
N ARG A 275 30.85 31.79 4.89
CA ARG A 275 31.27 32.59 6.05
C ARG A 275 32.65 32.18 6.59
N HIS A 276 32.96 30.89 6.64
CA HIS A 276 34.20 30.39 7.27
C HIS A 276 35.42 30.38 6.34
N LEU A 277 35.23 30.41 5.02
CA LEU A 277 36.32 30.45 4.03
C LEU A 277 36.39 31.79 3.28
N ALA A 278 35.84 32.88 3.83
CA ALA A 278 36.10 34.20 3.30
C ALA A 278 37.63 34.43 3.30
N PRO A 279 38.27 34.72 2.14
CA PRO A 279 39.70 34.88 2.08
C PRO A 279 40.10 36.09 2.94
N GLU A 280 40.98 35.87 3.94
CA GLU A 280 41.66 36.97 4.61
C GLU A 280 42.52 37.68 3.56
N TYR A 281 42.05 38.83 3.09
CA TYR A 281 42.89 39.71 2.28
C TYR A 281 43.98 40.23 3.21
N GLY A 282 45.18 39.68 3.07
CA GLY A 282 46.29 39.93 3.97
C GLY A 282 46.55 41.43 4.15
N ASP A 283 46.58 41.88 5.39
CA ASP A 283 47.19 43.15 5.78
C ASP A 283 48.73 43.00 5.65
N THR A 284 49.22 42.95 4.41
CA THR A 284 50.66 42.89 4.11
C THR A 284 51.27 44.29 3.95
N SER A 285 50.71 45.34 4.57
CA SER A 285 51.10 46.72 4.29
C SER A 285 52.06 47.36 5.30
N THR A 286 52.49 46.68 6.37
CA THR A 286 53.30 47.33 7.43
C THR A 286 54.67 46.72 7.74
N GLN A 287 55.06 45.59 7.14
CA GLN A 287 56.35 44.96 7.47
C GLN A 287 57.53 45.33 6.54
N ASP A 288 57.27 45.99 5.41
CA ASP A 288 58.31 46.31 4.39
C ASP A 288 58.81 47.77 4.43
N ARG A 289 58.52 48.52 5.51
CA ARG A 289 59.01 49.90 5.73
C ARG A 289 60.15 50.02 6.75
N ARG A 290 60.72 48.90 7.20
CA ARG A 290 61.82 48.87 8.18
C ARG A 290 62.95 47.91 7.78
N ALA A 291 63.28 47.86 6.51
CA ALA A 291 64.53 47.27 6.01
C ALA A 291 65.39 48.39 5.40
#